data_AF-J2LPZ9-F1
#
_entry.id   AF-J2LPZ9-F1
#
_cell.length_a   1.000
_cell.length_b   1.000
_cell.length_c   1.000
_cell.angle_alpha   90.00
_cell.angle_beta   90.00
_cell.angle_gamma   90.00
#
_symmetry.space_group_name_H-M   'P 1'
#
loop_
_entity.id
_entity.type
_entity.pdbx_description
1 polymer ?
#
loop_
_entity_poly.entity_id
_entity_poly.type
_entity_poly.pdbx_seq_one_letter_code
_entity_poly.pdbx_strand_id
1 'polypeptide(L)'
;MASPAPLPPIDWERPWLQAWREPGQRAACAVTAGVALHQALNAVQPAPVCFAPQCTLPSGEAYESFIARTRLCPTREGAHDFFNGLCWMRFPDTKRKLNQLQAAEIDAAGIAPVRGPVRDALTVFDENAAFLSAPQLLWDALLARDWGSLFITHRALWQQARLVLFGHALLEKLLTPRKAITAHVYLAQPPMGTLAELDAWVAADLSAARLAAKPFVPLPVLGVPGWWPENENFSFYDDSLVFRPPRLS
;
A
#
# COMPACT_ATOMS: atom_id res chain seq x y z
N MET A 1 6.20 -16.31 27.50
CA MET A 1 6.05 -15.48 26.30
C MET A 1 5.42 -16.37 25.24
N ALA A 2 4.29 -15.96 24.65
CA ALA A 2 3.72 -16.74 23.55
C ALA A 2 4.70 -16.71 22.37
N SER A 3 4.97 -17.86 21.75
CA SER A 3 5.76 -17.90 20.52
C SER A 3 5.13 -16.97 19.49
N PRO A 4 5.93 -16.17 18.76
CA PRO A 4 5.40 -15.31 17.71
C PRO A 4 4.64 -16.18 16.71
N ALA A 5 3.43 -15.74 16.33
CA ALA A 5 2.68 -16.41 15.27
C ALA A 5 3.51 -16.32 13.98
N PRO A 6 3.78 -17.44 13.30
CA PRO A 6 4.64 -17.43 12.12
C PRO A 6 4.00 -16.58 11.01
N LEU A 7 4.83 -15.86 10.26
CA LEU A 7 4.37 -15.24 9.02
C LEU A 7 3.83 -16.33 8.09
N PRO A 8 2.71 -16.08 7.39
CA PRO A 8 2.27 -16.99 6.33
C PRO A 8 3.37 -17.11 5.27
N PRO A 9 3.44 -18.23 4.52
CA PRO A 9 4.39 -18.37 3.43
C PRO A 9 4.19 -17.24 2.40
N ILE A 10 5.29 -16.58 2.04
CA ILE A 10 5.28 -15.47 1.07
C ILE A 10 5.98 -15.93 -0.20
N ASP A 11 5.22 -15.97 -1.30
CA ASP A 11 5.76 -16.22 -2.63
C ASP A 11 6.37 -14.94 -3.20
N TRP A 12 7.65 -14.72 -2.90
CA TRP A 12 8.39 -13.54 -3.33
C TRP A 12 8.57 -13.43 -4.86
N GLU A 13 8.31 -14.50 -5.61
CA GLU A 13 8.35 -14.48 -7.07
C GLU A 13 7.14 -13.79 -7.70
N ARG A 14 6.11 -13.50 -6.90
CA ARG A 14 4.96 -12.73 -7.39
C ARG A 14 5.35 -11.31 -7.82
N PRO A 15 4.88 -10.85 -8.99
CA PRO A 15 5.30 -9.58 -9.59
C PRO A 15 4.94 -8.36 -8.72
N TRP A 16 3.80 -8.41 -8.02
CA TRP A 16 3.39 -7.35 -7.10
C TRP A 16 4.29 -7.21 -5.85
N LEU A 17 5.15 -8.21 -5.56
CA LEU A 17 6.11 -8.18 -4.46
C LEU A 17 7.52 -7.76 -4.88
N GLN A 18 7.76 -7.47 -6.16
CA GLN A 18 9.10 -7.18 -6.68
C GLN A 18 9.81 -6.04 -5.93
N ALA A 19 9.10 -4.95 -5.62
CA ALA A 19 9.65 -3.81 -4.87
C ALA A 19 9.98 -4.13 -3.39
N TRP A 20 9.43 -5.23 -2.88
CA TRP A 20 9.47 -5.64 -1.48
C TRP A 20 10.39 -6.84 -1.23
N ARG A 21 10.81 -7.53 -2.30
CA ARG A 21 11.48 -8.84 -2.26
C ARG A 21 12.69 -8.89 -1.34
N GLU A 22 13.73 -8.11 -1.63
CA GLU A 22 15.00 -8.17 -0.87
C GLU A 22 14.84 -7.90 0.64
N PRO A 23 14.22 -6.77 1.07
CA PRO A 23 14.13 -6.48 2.50
C PRO A 23 13.09 -7.38 3.18
N GLY A 24 12.04 -7.75 2.44
CA GLY A 24 11.02 -8.68 2.90
C GLY A 24 11.58 -10.08 3.15
N GLN A 25 12.41 -10.61 2.25
CA GLN A 25 13.08 -11.91 2.43
C GLN A 25 13.99 -11.90 3.65
N ARG A 26 14.78 -10.84 3.84
CA ARG A 26 15.67 -10.71 5.01
C ARG A 26 14.88 -10.67 6.31
N ALA A 27 13.82 -9.85 6.38
CA ALA A 27 12.95 -9.76 7.55
C ALA A 27 12.23 -11.09 7.83
N ALA A 28 11.65 -11.71 6.80
CA ALA A 28 10.93 -12.98 6.93
C ALA A 28 11.83 -14.13 7.36
N CYS A 29 13.08 -14.17 6.88
CA CYS A 29 14.09 -15.15 7.30
C CYS A 29 14.39 -15.02 8.80
N ALA A 30 14.61 -13.80 9.30
CA ALA A 30 14.82 -13.56 10.72
C ALA A 30 13.61 -13.96 11.58
N VAL A 31 12.39 -13.61 11.15
CA VAL A 31 11.16 -14.01 11.86
C VAL A 31 10.99 -15.53 11.88
N THR A 32 11.28 -16.21 10.77
CA THR A 32 11.25 -17.68 10.68
C THR A 32 12.28 -18.33 11.62
N ALA A 33 13.42 -17.66 11.86
CA ALA A 33 14.42 -18.07 12.85
C ALA A 33 14.02 -17.76 14.32
N GLY A 34 12.80 -17.25 14.56
CA GLY A 34 12.27 -16.97 15.89
C GLY A 34 12.58 -15.56 16.43
N VAL A 35 13.13 -14.66 15.61
CA VAL A 35 13.32 -13.25 15.99
C VAL A 35 11.96 -12.56 15.98
N ALA A 36 11.66 -11.76 17.01
CA ALA A 36 10.42 -11.00 17.06
C ALA A 36 10.33 -10.00 15.90
N LEU A 37 9.15 -9.76 15.33
CA LEU A 37 9.01 -9.01 14.08
C LEU A 37 9.62 -7.60 14.15
N HIS A 38 9.39 -6.87 15.25
CA HIS A 38 9.96 -5.53 15.43
C HIS A 38 11.49 -5.54 15.40
N GLN A 39 12.15 -6.55 15.98
CA GLN A 39 13.60 -6.70 15.96
C GLN A 39 14.10 -7.06 14.56
N ALA A 40 13.41 -7.99 13.88
CA ALA A 40 13.73 -8.39 12.52
C ALA A 40 13.68 -7.19 11.57
N LEU A 41 12.62 -6.37 11.66
CA LEU A 41 12.47 -5.16 10.85
C LEU A 41 13.60 -4.14 11.14
N ASN A 42 13.88 -3.84 12.41
CA ASN A 42 14.96 -2.91 12.78
C ASN A 42 16.34 -3.35 12.27
N ALA A 43 16.57 -4.65 12.08
CA ALA A 43 17.85 -5.20 11.62
C ALA A 43 18.01 -5.21 10.08
N VAL A 44 16.94 -5.03 9.31
CA VAL A 44 17.01 -5.13 7.84
C VAL A 44 17.66 -3.90 7.22
N GLN A 45 17.05 -2.74 7.44
CA GLN A 45 17.50 -1.45 6.91
C GLN A 45 16.90 -0.29 7.73
N PRO A 46 17.49 0.91 7.69
CA PRO A 46 16.97 2.07 8.39
C PRO A 46 15.55 2.45 7.96
N ALA A 47 14.74 2.86 8.93
CA ALA A 47 13.43 3.48 8.74
C ALA A 47 13.39 4.78 9.56
N PRO A 48 12.48 5.73 9.29
CA PRO A 48 12.36 6.98 10.03
C PRO A 48 11.70 6.80 11.41
N VAL A 49 11.46 5.55 11.80
CA VAL A 49 10.91 5.08 13.07
C VAL A 49 11.69 3.85 13.52
N CYS A 50 11.71 3.59 14.82
CA CYS A 50 12.18 2.33 15.38
C CYS A 50 10.97 1.44 15.68
N PHE A 51 10.96 0.21 15.18
CA PHE A 51 9.88 -0.74 15.46
C PHE A 51 9.98 -1.23 16.91
N ALA A 52 8.84 -1.27 17.60
CA ALA A 52 8.77 -1.60 19.01
C ALA A 52 7.65 -2.62 19.28
N PRO A 53 7.71 -3.39 20.38
CA PRO A 53 6.62 -4.28 20.76
C PRO A 53 5.28 -3.55 20.86
N GLN A 54 4.18 -4.18 20.45
CA GLN A 54 2.83 -3.57 20.53
C GLN A 54 2.47 -3.04 21.93
N CYS A 55 2.97 -3.68 23.00
CA CYS A 55 2.72 -3.24 24.38
C CYS A 55 3.38 -1.90 24.76
N THR A 56 4.20 -1.32 23.88
CA THR A 56 4.76 0.03 24.07
C THR A 56 3.73 1.14 23.83
N LEU A 57 2.64 0.86 23.09
CA LEU A 57 1.53 1.78 22.89
C LEU A 57 0.69 1.87 24.18
N PRO A 58 0.58 3.03 24.82
CA PRO A 58 -0.26 3.20 26.00
C PRO A 58 -1.74 3.01 25.66
N SER A 59 -2.49 2.43 26.61
CA SER A 59 -3.95 2.30 26.47
C SER A 59 -4.59 3.68 26.34
N GLY A 60 -5.44 3.86 25.33
CA GLY A 60 -6.16 5.11 25.08
C GLY A 60 -5.40 6.15 24.24
N GLU A 61 -4.12 5.94 23.93
CA GLU A 61 -3.39 6.79 22.98
C GLU A 61 -3.61 6.31 21.54
N ALA A 62 -3.82 7.25 20.62
CA ALA A 62 -3.93 6.93 19.20
C ALA A 62 -2.57 6.50 18.63
N TYR A 63 -2.57 5.45 17.80
CA TYR A 63 -1.38 4.85 17.21
C TYR A 63 -0.50 5.87 16.48
N GLU A 64 -1.11 6.72 15.66
CA GLU A 64 -0.40 7.69 14.84
C GLU A 64 0.16 8.86 15.67
N SER A 65 -0.56 9.32 16.69
CA SER A 65 -0.08 10.33 17.63
C SER A 65 1.13 9.82 18.43
N PHE A 66 1.09 8.55 18.87
CA PHE A 66 2.23 7.92 19.55
C PHE A 66 3.47 7.87 18.65
N ILE A 67 3.33 7.44 17.39
CA ILE A 67 4.44 7.40 16.42
C ILE A 67 5.00 8.81 16.18
N ALA A 68 4.13 9.81 15.97
CA ALA A 68 4.55 11.18 15.69
C ALA A 68 5.40 11.74 16.84
N ARG A 69 4.99 11.48 18.08
CA ARG A 69 5.64 11.95 19.31
C ARG A 69 6.94 11.22 19.63
N THR A 70 6.97 9.89 19.45
CA THR A 70 8.06 9.05 19.98
C THR A 70 9.02 8.53 18.93
N ARG A 71 8.61 8.52 17.66
CA ARG A 71 9.27 7.78 16.56
C ARG A 71 9.40 6.28 16.81
N LEU A 72 8.63 5.74 17.76
CA LEU A 72 8.47 4.31 17.94
C LEU A 72 7.22 3.86 17.19
N CYS A 73 7.34 2.80 16.42
CA CYS A 73 6.24 2.17 15.69
C CYS A 73 5.85 0.88 16.41
N PRO A 74 4.76 0.88 17.20
CA PRO A 74 4.23 -0.36 17.79
C PRO A 74 3.91 -1.36 16.68
N THR A 75 4.42 -2.58 16.82
CA THR A 75 4.37 -3.64 15.82
C THR A 75 3.81 -4.91 16.46
N ARG A 76 2.71 -5.41 15.90
CA ARG A 76 2.11 -6.71 16.17
C ARG A 76 2.75 -7.76 15.28
N GLU A 77 2.80 -9.00 15.74
CA GLU A 77 3.19 -10.12 14.88
C GLU A 77 2.16 -10.33 13.77
N GLY A 78 2.60 -10.78 12.59
CA GLY A 78 1.75 -11.08 11.44
C GLY A 78 2.06 -10.29 10.18
N ALA A 79 1.42 -10.67 9.07
CA ALA A 79 1.72 -10.14 7.73
C ALA A 79 1.39 -8.64 7.60
N HIS A 80 0.31 -8.18 8.24
CA HIS A 80 -0.12 -6.79 8.20
C HIS A 80 0.98 -5.80 8.63
N ASP A 81 1.48 -5.95 9.86
CA ASP A 81 2.48 -5.04 10.42
C ASP A 81 3.88 -5.34 9.85
N PHE A 82 4.11 -6.56 9.33
CA PHE A 82 5.30 -6.88 8.55
C PHE A 82 5.37 -6.03 7.28
N PHE A 83 4.29 -5.98 6.47
CA PHE A 83 4.26 -5.13 5.29
C PHE A 83 4.25 -3.64 5.63
N ASN A 84 3.59 -3.23 6.71
CA ASN A 84 3.67 -1.85 7.21
C ASN A 84 5.11 -1.44 7.52
N GLY A 85 5.87 -2.34 8.17
CA GLY A 85 7.29 -2.15 8.45
C GLY A 85 8.12 -1.99 7.19
N LEU A 86 7.90 -2.83 6.18
CA LEU A 86 8.57 -2.65 4.89
C LEU A 86 8.21 -1.31 4.24
N CYS A 87 6.95 -0.88 4.32
CA CYS A 87 6.50 0.42 3.79
C CYS A 87 7.23 1.59 4.45
N TRP A 88 7.39 1.57 5.78
CA TRP A 88 8.18 2.56 6.51
C TRP A 88 9.64 2.66 6.03
N MET A 89 10.22 1.54 5.57
CA MET A 89 11.59 1.53 5.06
C MET A 89 11.70 1.96 3.59
N ARG A 90 10.76 1.53 2.74
CA ARG A 90 10.80 1.80 1.28
C ARG A 90 10.23 3.15 0.90
N PHE A 91 9.30 3.67 1.70
CA PHE A 91 8.64 4.96 1.49
C PHE A 91 8.70 5.83 2.76
N PRO A 92 9.92 6.14 3.26
CA PRO A 92 10.11 6.86 4.51
C PRO A 92 9.49 8.26 4.50
N ASP A 93 9.51 8.98 3.38
CA ASP A 93 8.98 10.34 3.30
C ASP A 93 7.46 10.33 3.24
N THR A 94 6.88 9.45 2.43
CA THR A 94 5.42 9.29 2.33
C THR A 94 4.84 8.84 3.66
N LYS A 95 5.40 7.82 4.31
CA LYS A 95 4.89 7.34 5.61
C LYS A 95 5.00 8.40 6.70
N ARG A 96 6.09 9.18 6.72
CA ARG A 96 6.24 10.30 7.65
C ARG A 96 5.17 11.37 7.39
N LYS A 97 4.92 11.71 6.13
CA LYS A 97 3.90 12.70 5.75
C LYS A 97 2.50 12.24 6.12
N LEU A 98 2.15 10.97 5.85
CA LEU A 98 0.86 10.40 6.24
C LEU A 98 0.68 10.45 7.76
N ASN A 99 1.69 10.02 8.53
CA ASN A 99 1.63 10.05 10.00
C ASN A 99 1.49 11.49 10.55
N GLN A 100 2.20 12.46 9.98
CA GLN A 100 2.08 13.88 10.33
C GLN A 100 0.67 14.42 10.09
N LEU A 101 0.09 14.13 8.92
CA LEU A 101 -1.27 14.55 8.58
C LEU A 101 -2.30 13.88 9.49
N GLN A 102 -2.12 12.60 9.81
CA GLN A 102 -3.02 11.85 10.66
C GLN A 102 -2.99 12.35 12.11
N ALA A 103 -1.79 12.61 12.65
CA ALA A 103 -1.61 13.21 13.97
C ALA A 103 -2.24 14.61 14.05
N ALA A 104 -2.03 15.46 13.04
CA ALA A 104 -2.64 16.80 13.01
C ALA A 104 -4.18 16.75 13.00
N GLU A 105 -4.78 15.81 12.26
CA GLU A 105 -6.23 15.61 12.26
C GLU A 105 -6.75 15.07 13.61
N ILE A 106 -5.98 14.21 14.29
CA ILE A 106 -6.31 13.71 15.63
C ILE A 106 -6.22 14.85 16.66
N ASP A 107 -5.20 15.69 16.58
CA ASP A 107 -5.03 16.83 17.49
C ASP A 107 -6.16 17.86 17.32
N ALA A 108 -6.61 18.08 16.08
CA ALA A 108 -7.69 19.03 15.77
C ALA A 108 -9.08 18.52 16.15
N ALA A 109 -9.39 17.24 15.89
CA ALA A 109 -10.73 16.67 16.05
C ALA A 109 -10.90 15.79 17.31
N GLY A 110 -9.80 15.50 18.01
CA GLY A 110 -9.75 14.49 19.06
C GLY A 110 -9.92 13.05 18.55
N ILE A 111 -9.95 12.10 19.49
CA ILE A 111 -10.20 10.68 19.21
C ILE A 111 -11.72 10.46 19.14
N ALA A 112 -12.37 11.05 18.13
CA ALA A 112 -13.79 10.83 17.87
C ALA A 112 -14.03 9.49 17.13
N PRO A 113 -15.18 8.81 17.36
CA PRO A 113 -15.50 7.54 16.70
C PRO A 113 -15.75 7.67 15.19
N VAL A 114 -16.17 8.86 14.73
CA VAL A 114 -16.37 9.16 13.31
C VAL A 114 -15.14 9.89 12.78
N ARG A 115 -14.48 9.27 11.80
CA ARG A 115 -13.35 9.87 11.09
C ARG A 115 -13.85 10.91 10.08
N GLY A 116 -13.12 12.02 9.99
CA GLY A 116 -13.33 13.01 8.93
C GLY A 116 -12.83 12.50 7.58
N PRO A 117 -13.19 13.17 6.47
CA PRO A 117 -12.86 12.74 5.11
C PRO A 117 -11.34 12.61 4.87
N VAL A 118 -10.52 13.45 5.52
CA VAL A 118 -9.06 13.37 5.43
C VAL A 118 -8.54 12.10 6.10
N ARG A 119 -9.00 11.78 7.32
CA ARG A 119 -8.59 10.56 8.04
C ARG A 119 -9.05 9.29 7.32
N ASP A 120 -10.22 9.30 6.69
CA ASP A 120 -10.68 8.21 5.83
C ASP A 120 -9.75 8.02 4.62
N ALA A 121 -9.42 9.12 3.93
CA ALA A 121 -8.52 9.08 2.79
C ALA A 121 -7.09 8.65 3.17
N LEU A 122 -6.57 9.10 4.32
CA LEU A 122 -5.30 8.65 4.87
C LEU A 122 -5.30 7.15 5.14
N THR A 123 -6.39 6.63 5.72
CA THR A 123 -6.55 5.19 5.99
C THR A 123 -6.55 4.39 4.68
N VAL A 124 -7.36 4.81 3.69
CA VAL A 124 -7.39 4.17 2.37
C VAL A 124 -6.02 4.22 1.70
N PHE A 125 -5.32 5.35 1.82
CA PHE A 125 -3.98 5.51 1.27
C PHE A 125 -3.02 4.48 1.90
N ASP A 126 -2.93 4.47 3.23
CA ASP A 126 -1.97 3.64 3.96
C ASP A 126 -2.23 2.14 3.79
N GLU A 127 -3.50 1.76 3.72
CA GLU A 127 -3.89 0.34 3.64
C GLU A 127 -3.95 -0.20 2.21
N ASN A 128 -4.37 0.60 1.22
CA ASN A 128 -4.73 0.08 -0.11
C ASN A 128 -4.22 0.92 -1.30
N ALA A 129 -3.34 1.92 -1.11
CA ALA A 129 -2.85 2.71 -2.24
C ALA A 129 -1.93 1.95 -3.19
N ALA A 130 -1.89 2.43 -4.43
CA ALA A 130 -0.87 2.10 -5.41
C ALA A 130 -0.46 3.35 -6.21
N PHE A 131 0.74 3.32 -6.77
CA PHE A 131 1.29 4.38 -7.62
C PHE A 131 1.50 3.85 -9.03
N LEU A 132 1.00 4.59 -10.01
CA LEU A 132 1.08 4.22 -11.42
C LEU A 132 1.85 5.29 -12.20
N SER A 133 2.95 4.91 -12.83
CA SER A 133 3.59 5.68 -13.88
C SER A 133 3.32 4.95 -15.20
N ALA A 134 2.59 5.56 -16.13
CA ALA A 134 2.11 4.86 -17.32
C ALA A 134 1.88 5.84 -18.49
N PRO A 135 1.89 5.35 -19.75
CA PRO A 135 1.44 6.13 -20.90
C PRO A 135 0.02 6.68 -20.72
N GLN A 136 -0.25 7.86 -21.32
CA GLN A 136 -1.52 8.57 -21.14
C GLN A 136 -2.75 7.72 -21.51
N LEU A 137 -2.66 6.88 -22.54
CA LEU A 137 -3.76 5.98 -22.94
C LEU A 137 -4.20 5.01 -21.83
N LEU A 138 -3.26 4.55 -20.98
CA LEU A 138 -3.62 3.70 -19.83
C LEU A 138 -4.28 4.54 -18.72
N TRP A 139 -3.83 5.77 -18.51
CA TRP A 139 -4.46 6.70 -17.58
C TRP A 139 -5.89 7.04 -18.00
N ASP A 140 -6.10 7.36 -19.28
CA ASP A 140 -7.42 7.69 -19.81
C ASP A 140 -8.39 6.52 -19.63
N ALA A 141 -7.96 5.30 -19.99
CA ALA A 141 -8.76 4.08 -19.81
C ALA A 141 -9.05 3.77 -18.33
N LEU A 142 -8.07 3.95 -17.42
CA LEU A 142 -8.26 3.75 -15.98
C LEU A 142 -9.26 4.74 -15.39
N LEU A 143 -9.13 6.03 -15.72
CA LEU A 143 -10.03 7.09 -15.26
C LEU A 143 -11.46 6.87 -15.77
N ALA A 144 -11.60 6.46 -17.03
CA ALA A 144 -12.87 6.08 -17.63
C ALA A 144 -13.40 4.72 -17.14
N ARG A 145 -12.62 3.95 -16.37
CA ARG A 145 -12.90 2.54 -16.00
C ARG A 145 -13.27 1.68 -17.20
N ASP A 146 -12.65 1.97 -18.34
CA ASP A 146 -12.76 1.17 -19.55
C ASP A 146 -11.79 0.00 -19.44
N TRP A 147 -12.23 -1.06 -18.78
CA TRP A 147 -11.41 -2.24 -18.51
C TRP A 147 -10.97 -2.97 -19.78
N GLY A 148 -11.79 -2.93 -20.83
CA GLY A 148 -11.47 -3.49 -22.13
C GLY A 148 -10.30 -2.74 -22.77
N SER A 149 -10.37 -1.41 -22.82
CA SER A 149 -9.24 -0.62 -23.31
C SER A 149 -8.00 -0.79 -22.43
N LEU A 150 -8.18 -0.75 -21.10
CA LEU A 150 -7.08 -0.79 -20.13
C LEU A 150 -6.29 -2.10 -20.16
N PHE A 151 -6.97 -3.26 -20.18
CA PHE A 151 -6.32 -4.55 -19.99
C PHE A 151 -6.22 -5.42 -21.26
N ILE A 152 -7.03 -5.12 -22.28
CA ILE A 152 -7.11 -5.88 -23.53
C ILE A 152 -6.54 -5.06 -24.69
N THR A 153 -7.19 -3.95 -25.08
CA THR A 153 -6.79 -3.16 -26.27
C THR A 153 -5.39 -2.57 -26.10
N HIS A 154 -5.06 -2.02 -24.94
CA HIS A 154 -3.76 -1.40 -24.64
C HIS A 154 -2.83 -2.32 -23.83
N ARG A 155 -3.07 -3.63 -23.83
CA ARG A 155 -2.29 -4.61 -23.04
C ARG A 155 -0.77 -4.45 -23.20
N ALA A 156 -0.30 -4.25 -24.43
CA ALA A 156 1.13 -4.10 -24.71
C ALA A 156 1.76 -2.86 -24.05
N LEU A 157 1.01 -1.78 -23.85
CA LEU A 157 1.50 -0.56 -23.21
C LEU A 157 1.85 -0.75 -21.73
N TRP A 158 1.34 -1.80 -21.08
CA TRP A 158 1.71 -2.12 -19.69
C TRP A 158 3.19 -2.49 -19.53
N GLN A 159 3.88 -2.89 -20.61
CA GLN A 159 5.34 -3.07 -20.59
C GLN A 159 6.10 -1.74 -20.36
N GLN A 160 5.45 -0.60 -20.63
CA GLN A 160 5.97 0.75 -20.40
C GLN A 160 5.41 1.35 -19.09
N ALA A 161 4.56 0.62 -18.37
CA ALA A 161 3.97 1.07 -17.13
C ALA A 161 4.70 0.49 -15.93
N ARG A 162 4.73 1.26 -14.84
CA ARG A 162 5.20 0.83 -13.55
C ARG A 162 4.10 1.03 -12.52
N LEU A 163 3.62 -0.08 -11.98
CA LEU A 163 2.68 -0.10 -10.87
C LEU A 163 3.40 -0.54 -9.60
N VAL A 164 3.43 0.32 -8.59
CA VAL A 164 4.01 0.01 -7.28
C VAL A 164 2.89 0.01 -6.24
N LEU A 165 2.67 -1.13 -5.59
CA LEU A 165 1.71 -1.21 -4.49
C LEU A 165 2.35 -0.62 -3.24
N PHE A 166 1.63 0.27 -2.55
CA PHE A 166 2.06 0.89 -1.30
C PHE A 166 1.24 0.38 -0.11
N GLY A 167 -0.05 0.14 -0.31
CA GLY A 167 -0.96 -0.27 0.75
C GLY A 167 -0.55 -1.57 1.43
N HIS A 168 -0.21 -1.53 2.72
CA HIS A 168 0.29 -2.71 3.44
C HIS A 168 -0.79 -3.79 3.61
N ALA A 169 -2.05 -3.40 3.82
CA ALA A 169 -3.17 -4.33 3.86
C ALA A 169 -3.49 -4.93 2.49
N LEU A 170 -3.26 -4.18 1.39
CA LEU A 170 -3.35 -4.69 0.03
C LEU A 170 -2.28 -5.77 -0.25
N LEU A 171 -1.03 -5.53 0.17
CA LEU A 171 0.05 -6.52 0.07
C LEU A 171 -0.27 -7.80 0.85
N GLU A 172 -0.78 -7.65 2.08
CA GLU A 172 -1.25 -8.78 2.89
C GLU A 172 -2.36 -9.57 2.19
N LYS A 173 -3.40 -8.90 1.65
CA LYS A 173 -4.48 -9.57 0.91
C LYS A 173 -3.95 -10.37 -0.29
N LEU A 174 -2.89 -9.89 -0.94
CA LEU A 174 -2.28 -10.54 -2.10
C LEU A 174 -1.42 -11.77 -1.75
N LEU A 175 -1.21 -12.08 -0.46
CA LEU A 175 -0.70 -13.39 -0.05
C LEU A 175 -1.70 -14.52 -0.32
N THR A 176 -2.99 -14.19 -0.40
CA THR A 176 -4.05 -15.12 -0.82
C THR A 176 -4.84 -14.47 -1.97
N PRO A 177 -4.25 -14.43 -3.19
CA PRO A 177 -4.80 -13.65 -4.29
C PRO A 177 -6.19 -14.14 -4.67
N ARG A 178 -7.11 -13.18 -4.87
CA ARG A 178 -8.46 -13.41 -5.38
C ARG A 178 -8.82 -12.33 -6.39
N LYS A 179 -9.58 -12.69 -7.43
CA LYS A 179 -9.89 -11.82 -8.58
C LYS A 179 -10.34 -10.41 -8.19
N ALA A 180 -11.19 -10.29 -7.16
CA ALA A 180 -11.80 -9.02 -6.74
C ALA A 180 -10.90 -8.10 -5.89
N ILE A 181 -9.61 -8.39 -5.71
CA ILE A 181 -8.70 -7.45 -5.01
C ILE A 181 -8.54 -6.18 -5.86
N THR A 182 -8.79 -5.03 -5.24
CA THR A 182 -8.77 -3.72 -5.88
C THR A 182 -7.85 -2.78 -5.10
N ALA A 183 -6.89 -2.17 -5.79
CA ALA A 183 -6.08 -1.09 -5.26
C ALA A 183 -6.77 0.27 -5.45
N HIS A 184 -6.37 1.25 -4.66
CA HIS A 184 -6.73 2.65 -4.85
C HIS A 184 -5.53 3.38 -5.46
N VAL A 185 -5.50 3.49 -6.78
CA VAL A 185 -4.41 4.19 -7.46
C VAL A 185 -4.53 5.68 -7.13
N TYR A 186 -3.49 6.24 -6.53
CA TYR A 186 -3.43 7.66 -6.21
C TYR A 186 -3.41 8.48 -7.50
N LEU A 187 -4.31 9.48 -7.60
CA LEU A 187 -4.47 10.34 -8.77
C LEU A 187 -3.33 11.35 -8.87
N ALA A 188 -2.20 10.82 -9.32
CA ALA A 188 -0.94 11.48 -9.52
C ALA A 188 -0.21 10.75 -10.64
N GLN A 189 0.49 11.50 -11.50
CA GLN A 189 1.38 10.93 -12.50
C GLN A 189 2.83 11.14 -12.04
N PRO A 190 3.33 10.35 -11.06
CA PRO A 190 4.70 10.49 -10.62
C PRO A 190 5.66 10.19 -11.79
N PRO A 191 6.79 10.90 -11.86
CA PRO A 191 7.77 10.67 -12.92
C PRO A 191 8.26 9.22 -12.91
N MET A 192 8.61 8.70 -14.08
CA MET A 192 9.34 7.44 -14.16
C MET A 192 10.74 7.65 -13.57
N GLY A 193 11.02 6.99 -12.46
CA GLY A 193 12.29 7.13 -11.74
C GLY A 193 12.52 5.98 -10.75
N THR A 194 13.44 6.18 -9.84
CA THR A 194 13.70 5.27 -8.71
C THR A 194 12.54 5.25 -7.72
N LEU A 195 12.53 4.28 -6.78
CA LEU A 195 11.54 4.31 -5.69
C LEU A 195 11.71 5.53 -4.77
N ALA A 196 12.94 6.01 -4.59
CA ALA A 196 13.22 7.17 -3.74
C ALA A 196 12.66 8.46 -4.35
N GLU A 197 12.77 8.64 -5.67
CA GLU A 197 12.17 9.78 -6.37
C GLU A 197 10.64 9.73 -6.31
N LEU A 198 10.06 8.53 -6.47
CA LEU A 198 8.62 8.32 -6.30
C LEU A 198 8.16 8.68 -4.88
N ASP A 199 8.87 8.22 -3.85
CA ASP A 199 8.55 8.50 -2.45
C ASP A 199 8.60 10.00 -2.15
N ALA A 200 9.70 10.67 -2.51
CA ALA A 200 9.86 12.10 -2.30
C ALA A 200 8.78 12.93 -3.04
N TRP A 201 8.46 12.54 -4.28
CA TRP A 201 7.43 13.21 -5.07
C TRP A 201 6.04 13.07 -4.44
N VAL A 202 5.66 11.85 -4.05
CA VAL A 202 4.36 11.59 -3.42
C VAL A 202 4.24 12.32 -2.08
N ALA A 203 5.29 12.29 -1.27
CA ALA A 203 5.33 13.00 0.00
C ALA A 203 5.16 14.53 -0.15
N ALA A 204 5.74 15.12 -1.20
CA ALA A 204 5.60 16.54 -1.51
C ALA A 204 4.20 16.91 -2.01
N ASP A 205 3.57 16.01 -2.75
CA ASP A 205 2.24 16.19 -3.35
C ASP A 205 1.09 16.05 -2.33
N LEU A 206 1.31 15.30 -1.25
CA LEU A 206 0.33 15.03 -0.21
C LEU A 206 -0.02 16.27 0.64
N SER A 207 -1.31 16.53 0.75
CA SER A 207 -1.88 17.55 1.65
C SER A 207 -3.27 17.12 2.15
N ALA A 208 -3.70 17.68 3.28
CA ALA A 208 -5.04 17.44 3.80
C ALA A 208 -6.14 17.83 2.79
N ALA A 209 -5.98 18.98 2.12
CA ALA A 209 -6.91 19.44 1.08
C ALA A 209 -7.02 18.44 -0.08
N ARG A 210 -5.89 17.91 -0.57
CA ARG A 210 -5.89 16.92 -1.63
C ARG A 210 -6.55 15.61 -1.21
N LEU A 211 -6.25 15.13 -0.01
CA LEU A 211 -6.84 13.91 0.55
C LEU A 211 -8.34 14.05 0.80
N ALA A 212 -8.81 15.22 1.24
CA ALA A 212 -10.24 15.50 1.40
C ALA A 212 -11.03 15.33 0.09
N ALA A 213 -10.40 15.57 -1.05
CA ALA A 213 -10.98 15.35 -2.38
C ALA A 213 -11.02 13.86 -2.82
N LYS A 214 -10.51 12.94 -1.99
CA LYS A 214 -10.44 11.49 -2.24
C LYS A 214 -9.79 11.17 -3.60
N PRO A 215 -8.49 11.48 -3.76
CA PRO A 215 -7.78 11.46 -5.05
C PRO A 215 -7.39 10.03 -5.44
N PHE A 216 -8.37 9.14 -5.59
CA PHE A 216 -8.15 7.72 -5.87
C PHE A 216 -9.03 7.22 -7.01
N VAL A 217 -8.47 6.35 -7.84
CA VAL A 217 -9.21 5.55 -8.83
C VAL A 217 -9.03 4.07 -8.52
N PRO A 218 -10.12 3.27 -8.49
CA PRO A 218 -10.00 1.85 -8.23
C PRO A 218 -9.31 1.13 -9.39
N LEU A 219 -8.46 0.16 -9.10
CA LEU A 219 -7.82 -0.73 -10.08
C LEU A 219 -7.91 -2.19 -9.61
N PRO A 220 -8.64 -3.07 -10.31
CA PRO A 220 -8.59 -4.52 -10.06
C PRO A 220 -7.17 -5.05 -10.36
N VAL A 221 -6.36 -5.25 -9.33
CA VAL A 221 -4.90 -5.45 -9.50
C VAL A 221 -4.54 -6.74 -10.22
N LEU A 222 -5.35 -7.78 -10.09
CA LEU A 222 -5.13 -9.04 -10.81
C LEU A 222 -5.53 -8.97 -12.29
N GLY A 223 -6.12 -7.85 -12.74
CA GLY A 223 -6.30 -7.56 -14.16
C GLY A 223 -5.04 -7.02 -14.84
N VAL A 224 -4.04 -6.58 -14.07
CA VAL A 224 -2.79 -5.99 -14.61
C VAL A 224 -2.04 -7.04 -15.43
N PRO A 225 -1.72 -6.78 -16.72
CA PRO A 225 -1.02 -7.74 -17.57
C PRO A 225 0.29 -8.23 -16.95
N GLY A 226 0.49 -9.56 -16.99
CA GLY A 226 1.68 -10.21 -16.42
C GLY A 226 1.63 -10.40 -14.90
N TRP A 227 0.59 -9.94 -14.19
CA TRP A 227 0.49 -10.14 -12.74
C TRP A 227 -0.19 -11.44 -12.34
N TRP A 228 -1.14 -11.93 -13.14
CA TRP A 228 -1.95 -13.09 -12.79
C TRP A 228 -2.17 -13.97 -14.02
N PRO A 229 -1.81 -15.27 -13.99
CA PRO A 229 -1.90 -16.15 -15.16
C PRO A 229 -3.30 -16.18 -15.79
N GLU A 230 -4.35 -16.20 -14.97
CA GLU A 230 -5.73 -16.31 -15.43
C GLU A 230 -6.18 -15.07 -16.23
N ASN A 231 -5.48 -13.94 -16.10
CA ASN A 231 -5.78 -12.72 -16.85
C ASN A 231 -5.25 -12.73 -18.30
N GLU A 232 -4.54 -13.79 -18.70
CA GLU A 232 -4.18 -14.06 -20.09
C GLU A 232 -5.39 -14.50 -20.92
N ASN A 233 -6.41 -15.07 -20.28
CA ASN A 233 -7.67 -15.36 -20.93
C ASN A 233 -8.53 -14.08 -20.99
N PHE A 234 -8.96 -13.69 -22.19
CA PHE A 234 -9.82 -12.51 -22.39
C PHE A 234 -11.12 -12.58 -21.57
N SER A 235 -11.69 -13.78 -21.35
CA SER A 235 -12.92 -13.94 -20.59
C SER A 235 -12.75 -13.66 -19.08
N PHE A 236 -11.51 -13.48 -18.60
CA PHE A 236 -11.24 -13.06 -17.23
C PHE A 236 -11.88 -11.71 -16.92
N TYR A 237 -11.92 -10.81 -17.90
CA TYR A 237 -12.40 -9.43 -17.76
C TYR A 237 -13.93 -9.30 -17.91
N ASP A 238 -14.64 -10.37 -18.32
CA ASP A 238 -16.10 -10.39 -18.46
C ASP A 238 -16.84 -10.45 -17.11
N ASP A 239 -16.11 -10.63 -16.01
CA ASP A 239 -16.66 -10.68 -14.65
C ASP A 239 -17.16 -9.31 -14.19
N SER A 240 -18.43 -9.03 -14.48
CA SER A 240 -19.10 -7.77 -14.13
C SER A 240 -19.15 -7.44 -12.63
N LEU A 241 -18.89 -8.40 -11.73
CA LEU A 241 -18.79 -8.12 -10.30
C LEU A 241 -17.45 -7.50 -9.92
N VAL A 242 -16.41 -7.71 -10.74
CA VAL A 242 -15.05 -7.19 -10.57
C VAL A 242 -14.80 -6.00 -11.50
N PHE A 243 -15.02 -6.18 -12.80
CA PHE A 243 -14.74 -5.20 -13.85
C PHE A 243 -15.99 -4.37 -14.15
N ARG A 244 -16.43 -3.61 -13.15
CA ARG A 244 -17.65 -2.80 -13.23
C ARG A 244 -17.42 -1.54 -14.07
N PRO A 245 -18.23 -1.25 -15.10
CA PRO A 245 -18.16 0.03 -15.79
C PRO A 245 -18.47 1.20 -14.83
N PRO A 246 -18.17 2.45 -15.20
CA PRO A 246 -18.68 3.60 -14.47
C PRO A 246 -20.19 3.49 -14.27
N ARG A 247 -20.68 3.91 -13.11
CA ARG A 247 -22.12 4.12 -12.96
C ARG A 247 -22.49 5.23 -13.93
N LEU A 248 -23.43 4.98 -14.84
CA LEU A 248 -24.06 6.01 -15.64
C LEU A 248 -24.64 7.04 -14.65
N SER A 249 -24.11 8.26 -14.69
CA SER A 249 -24.58 9.41 -13.92
C SER A 249 -25.77 10.05 -14.62
#